data_AF-A0A739A0T8-F1
#
_entry.id   AF-A0A739A0T8-F1
#
_cell.length_a   1.000
_cell.length_b   1.000
_cell.length_c   1.000
_cell.angle_alpha   90.00
_cell.angle_beta   90.00
_cell.angle_gamma   90.00
#
_symmetry.space_group_name_H-M   'P 1'
#
loop_
_entity.id
_entity.type
_entity.pdbx_description
1 polymer ?
#
loop_
_entity_poly.entity_id
_entity_poly.type
_entity_poly.pdbx_seq_one_letter_code
_entity_poly.pdbx_strand_id
1 'polypeptide(L)'
;MSLAPGVVRDSIIECFLRLGREASIEEITNAVYLKIGEISKSSVRSYLSLNTPGLFERVDRGVYRLNGDAGITPSLDLTSSPKAVGKSTIFF
;
A
#
# COMPACT_ATOMS: atom_id res chain seq x y z
N MET A 1 -12.43 21.72 -5.63
CA MET A 1 -12.45 21.01 -4.33
C MET A 1 -11.11 20.31 -4.12
N SER A 2 -10.34 20.69 -3.11
CA SER A 2 -9.15 19.95 -2.68
C SER A 2 -9.61 18.75 -1.84
N LEU A 3 -9.64 17.56 -2.42
CA LEU A 3 -9.79 16.32 -1.65
C LEU A 3 -8.66 16.27 -0.61
N ALA A 4 -9.03 16.15 0.66
CA ALA A 4 -8.03 16.03 1.72
C ALA A 4 -7.18 14.78 1.46
N PRO A 5 -5.84 14.89 1.38
CA PRO A 5 -4.96 13.78 1.03
C PRO A 5 -5.04 12.59 1.99
N GLY A 6 -5.57 12.79 3.21
CA GLY A 6 -5.86 11.72 4.16
C GLY A 6 -7.02 10.82 3.71
N VAL A 7 -8.10 11.38 3.17
CA VAL A 7 -9.28 10.60 2.75
C VAL A 7 -8.97 9.66 1.59
N VAL A 8 -8.14 10.12 0.64
CA VAL A 8 -7.65 9.30 -0.47
C VAL A 8 -6.74 8.18 0.07
N ARG A 9 -5.85 8.48 1.02
CA ARG A 9 -4.99 7.50 1.68
C ARG A 9 -5.80 6.38 2.31
N ASP A 10 -6.74 6.75 3.17
CA ASP A 10 -7.49 5.80 3.99
C ASP A 10 -8.38 4.92 3.11
N SER A 11 -8.85 5.46 1.99
CA SER A 11 -9.59 4.71 0.97
C SER A 11 -8.74 3.69 0.23
N ILE A 12 -7.52 4.05 -0.14
CA ILE A 12 -6.57 3.13 -0.77
C ILE A 12 -6.13 2.05 0.22
N ILE A 13 -5.82 2.41 1.48
CA ILE A 13 -5.44 1.45 2.52
C ILE A 13 -6.58 0.47 2.78
N GLU A 14 -7.81 0.95 2.99
CA GLU A 14 -8.96 0.05 3.23
C GLU A 14 -9.19 -0.89 2.05
N CYS A 15 -9.01 -0.42 0.81
CA CYS A 15 -9.07 -1.28 -0.37
C CYS A 15 -8.09 -2.46 -0.27
N PHE A 16 -6.83 -2.18 0.06
CA PHE A 16 -5.83 -3.25 0.23
C PHE A 16 -6.11 -4.15 1.44
N LEU A 17 -6.56 -3.59 2.56
CA LEU A 17 -6.93 -4.38 3.75
C LEU A 17 -8.11 -5.31 3.46
N ARG A 18 -9.11 -4.86 2.69
CA ARG A 18 -10.26 -5.68 2.29
C ARG A 18 -9.87 -6.73 1.26
N LEU A 19 -8.99 -6.39 0.31
CA LEU A 19 -8.54 -7.33 -0.72
C LEU A 19 -7.58 -8.39 -0.16
N GLY A 20 -6.74 -8.04 0.82
CA GLY A 20 -5.71 -8.92 1.37
C GLY A 20 -4.64 -9.33 0.35
N ARG A 21 -4.61 -8.69 -0.82
CA ARG A 21 -3.72 -9.00 -1.94
C ARG A 21 -3.31 -7.72 -2.67
N GLU A 22 -2.35 -7.88 -3.57
CA GLU A 22 -1.98 -6.85 -4.53
C GLU A 22 -3.11 -6.52 -5.50
N ALA A 23 -3.21 -5.25 -5.86
CA ALA A 23 -4.30 -4.72 -6.66
C ALA A 23 -3.75 -3.90 -7.82
N SER A 24 -4.42 -4.01 -8.96
CA SER A 24 -4.15 -3.18 -10.12
C SER A 24 -4.60 -1.74 -9.86
N ILE A 25 -3.99 -0.80 -10.58
CA ILE A 25 -4.38 0.61 -10.49
C ILE A 25 -5.84 0.85 -10.87
N GLU A 26 -6.42 -0.02 -11.70
CA GLU A 26 -7.83 0.05 -12.05
C GLU A 26 -8.73 -0.41 -10.90
N GLU A 27 -8.40 -1.52 -10.24
CA GLU A 27 -9.10 -1.98 -9.04
C GLU A 27 -9.03 -0.93 -7.92
N ILE A 28 -7.84 -0.36 -7.69
CA ILE A 28 -7.64 0.70 -6.68
C ILE A 28 -8.48 1.92 -7.04
N THR A 29 -8.43 2.38 -8.29
CA THR A 29 -9.21 3.56 -8.72
C THR A 29 -10.70 3.32 -8.59
N ASN A 30 -11.20 2.14 -8.98
CA ASN A 30 -12.61 1.80 -8.84
C ASN A 30 -13.04 1.71 -7.37
N ALA A 31 -12.23 1.10 -6.51
CA ALA A 31 -12.54 1.00 -5.09
C ALA A 31 -12.57 2.38 -4.41
N VAL A 32 -11.63 3.26 -4.77
CA VAL A 32 -11.61 4.65 -4.29
C VAL A 32 -12.81 5.41 -4.84
N TYR A 33 -13.14 5.26 -6.13
CA TYR A 33 -14.30 5.88 -6.75
C TYR A 33 -15.61 5.51 -6.04
N LEU A 34 -15.79 4.22 -5.72
CA LEU A 34 -16.96 3.74 -4.99
C LEU A 34 -17.07 4.29 -3.57
N LYS A 35 -15.94 4.65 -2.95
CA LYS A 35 -15.90 5.08 -1.54
C LYS A 35 -16.01 6.60 -1.38
N ILE A 36 -15.28 7.37 -2.19
CA ILE A 36 -15.16 8.84 -2.04
C ILE A 36 -15.71 9.62 -3.23
N GLY A 37 -16.10 8.94 -4.30
CA GLY A 37 -16.61 9.55 -5.53
C GLY A 37 -15.51 9.86 -6.55
N GLU A 38 -15.77 10.83 -7.42
CA GLU A 38 -14.97 11.08 -8.62
C GLU A 38 -13.48 11.35 -8.31
N ILE A 39 -12.62 10.44 -8.77
CA ILE A 39 -11.17 10.58 -8.71
C ILE A 39 -10.55 10.14 -10.04
N SER A 40 -9.55 10.87 -10.52
CA SER A 40 -8.85 10.51 -11.74
C SER A 40 -7.80 9.41 -11.48
N LYS A 41 -7.67 8.48 -12.44
CA LYS A 41 -6.58 7.48 -12.46
C LYS A 41 -5.20 8.13 -12.29
N SER A 42 -5.00 9.30 -12.89
CA SER A 42 -3.75 10.07 -12.77
C SER A 42 -3.47 10.55 -11.35
N SER A 43 -4.51 10.97 -10.60
CA SER A 43 -4.37 11.38 -9.19
C SER A 43 -4.00 10.20 -8.30
N VAL A 44 -4.65 9.05 -8.48
CA VAL A 44 -4.31 7.81 -7.76
C VAL A 44 -2.85 7.42 -8.02
N ARG A 45 -2.43 7.45 -9.28
CA ARG A 45 -1.06 7.11 -9.68
C ARG A 45 -0.03 8.08 -9.11
N SER A 46 -0.34 9.38 -9.16
CA SER A 46 0.47 10.43 -8.55
C SER A 46 0.59 10.21 -7.04
N TYR A 47 -0.50 9.84 -6.37
CA TYR A 47 -0.50 9.55 -4.94
C TYR A 47 0.40 8.36 -4.58
N LEU A 48 0.24 7.25 -5.30
CA LEU A 48 1.06 6.04 -5.16
C LEU A 48 2.53 6.27 -5.49
N SER A 49 2.84 7.25 -6.34
CA SER A 49 4.21 7.54 -6.79
C SER A 49 4.93 8.62 -5.98
N LEU A 50 4.23 9.65 -5.49
CA LEU A 50 4.85 10.86 -4.91
C LEU A 50 4.72 10.96 -3.39
N ASN A 51 3.73 10.32 -2.76
CA ASN A 51 3.30 10.72 -1.41
C ASN A 51 3.49 9.69 -0.29
N THR A 52 4.07 8.51 -0.56
CA THR A 52 4.14 7.42 0.44
C THR A 52 5.34 6.50 0.24
N PRO A 53 6.59 6.98 0.43
CA PRO A 53 7.73 6.08 0.50
C PRO A 53 7.53 5.10 1.67
N GLY A 54 7.48 3.80 1.36
CA GLY A 54 7.36 2.73 2.36
C GLY A 54 5.93 2.27 2.70
N LEU A 55 4.87 2.93 2.21
CA LEU A 55 3.48 2.49 2.48
C LEU A 55 2.93 1.57 1.39
N PHE A 56 3.23 1.89 0.13
CA PHE A 56 2.84 1.11 -1.03
C PHE A 56 4.09 0.66 -1.79
N GLU A 57 4.10 -0.60 -2.19
CA GLU A 57 5.13 -1.18 -3.02
C GLU A 57 4.56 -1.49 -4.40
N ARG A 58 5.31 -1.13 -5.45
CA ARG A 58 4.96 -1.51 -6.81
C ARG A 58 5.61 -2.84 -7.14
N VAL A 59 4.79 -3.87 -7.19
CA VAL A 59 5.18 -5.26 -7.47
C VAL A 59 5.25 -5.56 -8.96
N ASP A 60 4.40 -4.91 -9.79
CA ASP A 60 4.43 -5.07 -11.24
C ASP A 60 3.90 -3.82 -11.99
N ARG A 61 3.72 -3.92 -13.31
CA ARG A 61 3.35 -2.83 -14.20
C ARG A 61 1.91 -2.37 -13.96
N GLY A 62 1.76 -1.43 -13.03
CA GLY A 62 0.46 -0.91 -12.62
C GLY A 62 -0.21 -1.75 -11.54
N VAL A 63 0.53 -2.65 -10.89
CA VAL A 63 0.09 -3.44 -9.75
C VAL A 63 0.84 -2.98 -8.51
N TYR A 64 0.10 -2.77 -7.44
CA TYR A 64 0.61 -2.25 -6.18
C TYR A 64 0.16 -3.13 -5.02
N ARG A 65 0.92 -3.09 -3.93
CA ARG A 65 0.64 -3.81 -2.68
C ARG A 65 0.84 -2.88 -1.50
N LEU A 66 0.10 -3.10 -0.41
CA LEU A 66 0.38 -2.48 0.88
C LEU A 66 1.66 -3.11 1.48
N ASN A 67 2.64 -2.29 1.81
CA ASN A 67 3.86 -2.76 2.45
C ASN A 67 3.58 -3.03 3.93
N GLY A 68 3.84 -4.26 4.40
CA GLY A 68 3.55 -4.69 5.77
C GLY A 68 4.39 -3.97 6.83
N ASP A 69 5.51 -3.34 6.44
CA ASP A 69 6.36 -2.55 7.33
C ASP A 69 5.79 -1.13 7.61
N ALA A 70 4.69 -0.74 6.96
CA ALA A 70 4.08 0.58 7.08
C ALA A 70 3.46 0.91 8.46
N GLY A 71 3.71 0.10 9.49
CA GLY A 71 3.15 0.28 10.83
C GLY A 71 1.68 -0.11 10.95
N ILE A 72 1.10 -0.73 9.92
CA ILE A 72 -0.21 -1.38 9.98
C ILE A 72 0.07 -2.88 10.01
N THR A 73 0.31 -3.42 11.20
CA THR A 73 0.37 -4.86 11.42
C THR A 73 -1.08 -5.35 11.57
N PRO A 74 -1.73 -5.95 10.55
CA PRO A 74 -2.70 -6.97 10.87
C PRO A 74 -1.86 -8.15 11.31
N SER A 75 -1.90 -8.46 12.60
CA SER A 75 -1.36 -9.68 13.16
C SER A 75 -2.06 -10.89 12.54
N LEU A 76 -1.66 -11.27 11.33
CA LEU A 76 -1.82 -12.60 10.76
C LEU A 76 -0.44 -12.99 10.25
N ASP A 77 0.38 -13.42 11.20
CA ASP A 77 1.40 -14.43 10.94
C ASP A 77 0.79 -15.52 10.07
N LEU A 78 1.51 -15.90 9.01
CA LEU A 78 1.70 -17.26 8.48
C LEU A 78 2.17 -17.14 7.02
N THR A 79 3.48 -17.34 6.83
CA THR A 79 4.17 -17.66 5.55
C THR A 79 4.84 -16.47 4.82
N SER A 80 6.14 -16.25 5.08
CA SER A 80 7.21 -16.54 4.11
C SER A 80 8.52 -15.80 4.41
N SER A 81 9.56 -16.61 4.64
CA SER A 81 11.00 -16.34 4.44
C SER A 81 11.79 -15.62 5.56
N PRO A 82 12.83 -16.27 6.13
CA PRO A 82 13.70 -15.64 7.12
C PRO A 82 14.56 -14.58 6.43
N LYS A 83 14.28 -13.30 6.69
CA LYS A 83 15.18 -12.21 6.34
C LYS A 83 16.40 -12.34 7.28
N ALA A 84 17.49 -12.87 6.75
CA ALA A 84 18.73 -13.09 7.47
C ALA A 84 19.19 -11.78 8.16
N VAL A 85 19.04 -11.73 9.48
CA VAL A 85 19.64 -10.70 10.34
C VAL A 85 21.15 -10.92 10.32
N GLY A 86 21.86 -9.98 9.72
CA GLY A 86 23.31 -9.97 9.63
C GLY A 86 23.98 -9.92 11.00
N LYS A 87 24.59 -11.06 11.36
CA LYS A 87 25.89 -11.25 12.04
C LYS A 87 26.31 -10.18 13.07
N SER A 88 25.81 -10.34 14.30
CA SER A 88 26.51 -9.82 15.48
C SER A 88 27.81 -10.61 15.68
N THR A 89 28.96 -9.95 15.57
CA THR A 89 30.24 -10.50 16.02
C THR A 89 30.61 -9.78 17.30
N ILE A 90 30.55 -10.51 18.43
CA ILE A 90 31.10 -10.06 19.71
C ILE A 90 32.45 -10.75 19.87
N PHE A 91 33.52 -9.98 20.03
CA PHE A 91 34.83 -10.49 20.43
C PHE A 91 34.88 -10.54 21.97
N PHE A 92 35.26 -11.70 22.50
CA PHE A 92 35.55 -11.92 23.92
C PHE A 92 36.86 -11.26 24.34
#